data_AF-A0A382E1Y1-F1
#
_entry.id   AF-A0A382E1Y1-F1
#
_cell.length_a   1.000
_cell.length_b   1.000
_cell.length_c   1.000
_cell.angle_alpha   90.00
_cell.angle_beta   90.00
_cell.angle_gamma   90.00
#
_symmetry.space_group_name_H-M   'P 1'
#
loop_
_entity.id
_entity.type
_entity.pdbx_description
1 polymer ?
#
loop_
_entity_poly.entity_id
_entity_poly.type
_entity_poly.pdbx_seq_one_letter_code
_entity_poly.pdbx_strand_id
1 'polypeptide(L)'
;MGKINMKNKKYMLLFTGFFAVLLFLFSKQLKSLELTKPNPKIINEKMATGSKDNPYARLDYEFQRTKNPETGRVPYRIREKELSYAKTLPTREEIGWSQGERDNRTVSWDR
;
A
#
# COMPACT_ATOMS: atom_id res chain seq x y z
N MET A 1 41.73 -18.01 34.85
CA MET A 1 40.76 -19.10 34.60
C MET A 1 39.72 -19.14 35.71
N GLY A 2 38.50 -18.63 35.48
CA GLY A 2 37.42 -18.74 36.47
C GLY A 2 36.85 -20.17 36.49
N LYS A 3 36.86 -20.83 37.65
CA LYS A 3 36.28 -22.18 37.81
C LYS A 3 34.75 -22.10 37.69
N ILE A 4 34.20 -22.62 36.60
CA ILE A 4 32.76 -22.68 36.36
C ILE A 4 32.11 -23.59 37.42
N ASN A 5 31.24 -23.00 38.25
CA ASN A 5 30.54 -23.70 39.33
C ASN A 5 29.61 -24.79 38.77
N MET A 6 29.90 -26.06 39.11
CA MET A 6 29.26 -27.25 38.53
C MET A 6 27.75 -27.36 38.80
N LYS A 7 27.21 -26.61 39.77
CA LYS A 7 25.78 -26.60 40.08
C LYS A 7 24.94 -25.98 38.96
N ASN A 8 25.52 -25.05 38.18
CA ASN A 8 24.81 -24.32 37.13
C ASN A 8 25.02 -24.92 35.73
N LYS A 9 25.88 -25.95 35.59
CA LYS A 9 26.18 -26.60 34.29
C LYS A 9 24.97 -27.27 33.67
N LYS A 10 24.04 -27.80 34.50
CA LYS A 10 22.79 -28.40 34.03
C LYS A 10 21.87 -27.34 33.39
N TYR A 11 21.73 -26.18 34.03
CA TYR A 11 20.98 -25.06 33.49
C TYR A 11 21.65 -24.45 32.25
N MET A 12 22.99 -24.46 32.19
CA MET A 12 23.73 -24.02 31.00
C MET A 12 23.43 -24.92 29.79
N LEU A 13 23.44 -26.25 29.96
CA LEU A 13 23.07 -27.21 28.92
C LEU A 13 21.62 -27.04 28.46
N LEU A 14 20.68 -26.89 29.40
CA LEU A 14 19.27 -26.64 29.09
C LEU A 14 19.05 -25.32 28.36
N PHE A 15 19.74 -24.25 28.78
CA PHE A 15 19.67 -22.93 28.14
C PHE A 15 20.25 -22.96 26.73
N THR A 16 21.38 -23.65 26.51
CA THR A 16 21.96 -23.81 25.16
C THR A 16 21.03 -24.58 24.21
N GLY A 17 20.34 -25.61 24.69
CA GLY A 17 19.36 -26.35 23.89
C GLY A 17 18.14 -25.48 23.55
N PHE A 18 17.61 -24.73 24.53
CA PHE A 18 16.50 -23.81 24.32
C PHE A 18 16.85 -22.70 23.32
N PHE A 19 18.05 -22.12 23.42
CA PHE A 19 18.52 -21.08 22.51
C PHE A 19 18.72 -21.60 21.09
N ALA A 20 19.17 -22.85 20.90
CA ALA A 20 19.28 -23.49 19.59
C ALA A 20 17.91 -23.69 18.91
N VAL A 21 16.88 -24.05 19.68
CA VAL A 21 15.50 -24.16 19.17
C VAL A 21 14.94 -22.79 18.79
N LEU A 22 15.19 -21.76 19.61
CA LEU A 22 14.84 -20.37 19.29
C LEU A 22 15.51 -19.88 18.01
N LEU A 23 16.81 -20.12 17.84
CA LEU A 23 17.56 -19.78 16.62
C LEU A 23 17.00 -20.51 15.39
N PHE A 24 16.61 -21.78 15.52
CA PHE A 24 15.99 -22.54 14.44
C PHE A 24 14.64 -21.95 14.01
N LEU A 25 13.79 -21.55 14.96
CA LEU A 25 12.53 -20.87 14.67
C LEU A 25 12.77 -19.48 14.03
N PHE A 26 13.74 -18.72 14.53
CA PHE A 26 14.09 -17.40 14.00
C PHE A 26 14.67 -17.47 12.56
N SER A 27 15.38 -18.55 12.22
CA SER A 27 15.91 -18.78 10.87
C SER A 27 14.81 -18.88 9.79
N LYS A 28 13.62 -19.39 10.15
CA LYS A 28 12.45 -19.43 9.26
C LYS A 28 11.93 -18.02 8.96
N GLN A 29 12.06 -17.10 9.91
CA GLN A 29 11.59 -15.72 9.79
C GLN A 29 12.54 -14.83 8.99
N LEU A 30 13.83 -15.16 8.93
CA LEU A 30 14.82 -14.46 8.08
C LEU A 30 14.64 -14.75 6.58
N LYS A 31 14.04 -15.89 6.20
CA LYS A 31 13.79 -16.23 4.78
C LYS A 31 12.74 -15.34 4.10
N SER A 32 11.92 -14.60 4.85
CA SER A 32 10.92 -13.69 4.28
C SER A 32 11.46 -12.29 3.97
N LEU A 33 12.74 -12.03 4.23
CA LEU A 33 13.41 -10.73 4.00
C LEU A 33 14.22 -10.68 2.69
N GLU A 34 14.22 -11.74 1.88
CA GLU A 34 14.62 -11.60 0.48
C GLU A 34 13.56 -10.75 -0.24
N LEU A 35 13.80 -9.44 -0.24
CA LEU A 35 13.12 -8.48 -1.11
C LEU A 35 13.15 -9.04 -2.52
N THR A 36 12.01 -9.55 -2.95
CA THR A 36 11.70 -9.82 -4.35
C THR A 36 12.03 -8.57 -5.15
N LYS A 37 13.16 -8.59 -5.87
CA LYS A 37 13.45 -7.63 -6.93
C LYS A 37 12.21 -7.56 -7.82
N PRO A 38 11.57 -6.40 -8.01
CA PRO A 38 10.42 -6.31 -8.89
C PRO A 38 10.90 -6.60 -10.31
N ASN A 39 10.63 -7.81 -10.78
CA ASN A 39 10.72 -8.13 -12.19
C ASN A 39 9.58 -7.35 -12.87
N PRO A 40 9.84 -6.45 -13.83
CA PRO A 40 8.79 -5.72 -14.54
C PRO A 40 7.99 -6.71 -15.40
N LYS A 41 7.05 -7.39 -14.75
CA LYS A 41 6.17 -8.37 -15.36
C LYS A 41 5.13 -7.60 -16.18
N ILE A 42 5.41 -7.53 -17.48
CA ILE A 42 4.51 -7.44 -18.63
C ILE A 42 3.14 -6.79 -18.36
N ILE A 43 2.99 -5.58 -18.90
CA ILE A 43 1.87 -4.62 -18.96
C ILE A 43 0.55 -5.13 -19.58
N ASN A 44 0.35 -6.45 -19.69
CA ASN A 44 -0.83 -7.08 -20.30
C ASN A 44 -1.63 -7.99 -19.33
N GLU A 45 -1.27 -8.06 -18.05
CA GLU A 45 -2.22 -8.56 -17.06
C GLU A 45 -3.42 -7.59 -17.04
N LYS A 46 -4.63 -8.10 -17.25
CA LYS A 46 -5.86 -7.31 -17.22
C LYS A 46 -5.81 -6.44 -15.96
N MET A 47 -5.62 -5.12 -16.12
CA MET A 47 -5.65 -4.12 -15.04
C MET A 47 -7.04 -4.00 -14.37
N ALA A 48 -7.95 -4.93 -14.67
CA ALA A 48 -9.22 -5.05 -14.02
C ALA A 48 -9.00 -5.53 -12.59
N THR A 49 -9.32 -4.68 -11.63
CA THR A 49 -9.26 -4.98 -10.20
C THR A 49 -10.25 -6.09 -9.80
N GLY A 50 -11.16 -6.52 -10.70
CA GLY A 50 -12.14 -7.58 -10.48
C GLY A 50 -11.62 -8.97 -10.83
N SER A 51 -12.02 -9.97 -10.03
CA SER A 51 -11.78 -11.39 -10.30
C SER A 51 -13.04 -12.04 -10.88
N LYS A 52 -12.95 -13.31 -11.31
CA LYS A 52 -14.14 -14.10 -11.68
C LYS A 52 -15.14 -14.21 -10.53
N ASP A 53 -14.64 -14.24 -9.30
CA ASP A 53 -15.44 -14.41 -8.08
C ASP A 53 -15.97 -13.07 -7.54
N ASN A 54 -15.28 -11.96 -7.78
CA ASN A 54 -15.77 -10.62 -7.50
C ASN A 54 -15.56 -9.69 -8.71
N PRO A 55 -16.49 -9.68 -9.68
CA PRO A 55 -16.40 -8.81 -10.84
C PRO A 55 -16.58 -7.32 -10.48
N TYR A 56 -17.14 -7.02 -9.30
CA TYR A 56 -17.43 -5.67 -8.83
C TYR A 56 -16.37 -5.09 -7.90
N ALA A 57 -15.25 -5.78 -7.68
CA ALA A 57 -14.19 -5.34 -6.76
C ALA A 57 -13.70 -3.91 -7.03
N ARG A 58 -13.74 -3.47 -8.29
CA ARG A 58 -13.43 -2.09 -8.67
C ARG A 58 -14.44 -1.08 -8.11
N LEU A 59 -15.72 -1.37 -8.24
CA LEU A 59 -16.79 -0.52 -7.69
C LEU A 59 -16.73 -0.49 -6.16
N ASP A 60 -16.46 -1.64 -5.54
CA ASP A 60 -16.28 -1.71 -4.08
C ASP A 60 -15.11 -0.85 -3.61
N TYR A 61 -13.96 -0.95 -4.28
CA TYR A 61 -12.80 -0.10 -4.01
C TYR A 61 -13.13 1.38 -4.20
N GLU A 62 -13.81 1.72 -5.29
CA GLU A 62 -14.21 3.10 -5.59
C GLU A 62 -15.20 3.66 -4.58
N PHE A 63 -16.11 2.85 -4.07
CA PHE A 63 -17.00 3.26 -3.01
C PHE A 63 -16.24 3.42 -1.69
N GLN A 64 -15.33 2.49 -1.35
CA GLN A 64 -14.56 2.57 -0.12
C GLN A 64 -13.64 3.79 -0.05
N ARG A 65 -12.95 4.14 -1.15
CA ARG A 65 -12.09 5.33 -1.20
C ARG A 65 -12.83 6.66 -1.01
N THR A 66 -14.16 6.69 -1.23
CA THR A 66 -14.97 7.90 -1.00
C THR A 66 -15.35 8.10 0.47
N LYS A 67 -15.13 7.09 1.32
CA LYS A 67 -15.44 7.15 2.74
C LYS A 67 -14.35 7.91 3.49
N ASN A 68 -14.75 8.71 4.46
CA ASN A 68 -13.82 9.30 5.42
C ASN A 68 -13.23 8.16 6.28
N PRO A 69 -11.88 8.09 6.45
CA PRO A 69 -11.22 6.98 7.13
C PRO A 69 -11.48 6.94 8.64
N GLU A 70 -11.76 8.09 9.27
CA GLU A 70 -12.06 8.18 10.70
C GLU A 70 -13.49 7.72 11.02
N THR A 71 -14.44 8.00 10.13
CA THR A 71 -15.87 7.73 10.35
C THR A 71 -16.41 6.53 9.59
N GLY A 72 -15.69 6.05 8.58
CA GLY A 72 -16.12 4.97 7.68
C GLY A 72 -17.33 5.32 6.80
N ARG A 73 -17.73 6.61 6.75
CA ARG A 73 -18.93 7.08 6.04
C ARG A 73 -18.56 7.97 4.87
N VAL A 74 -19.39 7.94 3.83
CA VAL A 74 -19.33 8.94 2.76
C VAL A 74 -19.64 10.31 3.38
N PRO A 75 -18.81 11.35 3.17
CA PRO A 75 -19.05 12.67 3.74
C PRO A 75 -20.43 13.22 3.38
N TYR A 76 -21.08 13.89 4.32
CA TYR A 76 -22.38 14.49 4.10
C TYR A 76 -22.36 15.47 2.91
N ARG A 77 -23.35 15.35 2.03
CA ARG A 77 -23.53 16.16 0.80
C ARG A 77 -22.28 16.20 -0.09
N ILE A 78 -21.57 15.08 -0.23
CA ILE A 78 -20.37 14.99 -1.07
C ILE A 78 -20.62 15.49 -2.51
N ARG A 79 -21.81 15.23 -3.07
CA ARG A 79 -22.16 15.70 -4.43
C ARG A 79 -22.23 17.22 -4.53
N GLU A 80 -22.75 17.90 -3.51
CA GLU A 80 -22.79 19.38 -3.49
C GLU A 80 -21.36 19.94 -3.41
N LYS A 81 -20.51 19.32 -2.59
CA LYS A 81 -19.09 19.70 -2.45
C LYS A 81 -18.32 19.49 -3.76
N GLU A 82 -18.51 18.36 -4.42
CA GLU A 82 -17.91 18.07 -5.72
C GLU A 82 -18.33 19.09 -6.78
N LEU A 83 -19.64 19.39 -6.88
CA LEU A 83 -20.15 20.41 -7.80
C LEU A 83 -19.60 21.81 -7.49
N SER A 84 -19.44 22.15 -6.21
CA SER A 84 -18.84 23.43 -5.79
C SER A 84 -17.38 23.52 -6.21
N TYR A 85 -16.60 22.44 -6.07
CA TYR A 85 -15.21 22.35 -6.51
C TYR A 85 -15.09 22.37 -8.04
N ALA A 86 -15.96 21.65 -8.75
CA ALA A 86 -15.95 21.60 -10.21
C ALA A 86 -16.12 22.99 -10.84
N LYS A 87 -16.88 23.88 -10.20
CA LYS A 87 -17.02 25.29 -10.63
C LYS A 87 -15.74 26.12 -10.48
N THR A 88 -14.76 25.66 -9.68
CA THR A 88 -13.46 26.32 -9.51
C THR A 88 -12.42 25.88 -10.53
N LEU A 89 -12.72 24.82 -11.29
CA LEU A 89 -11.83 24.34 -12.34
C LEU A 89 -11.79 25.35 -13.48
N PRO A 90 -10.60 25.60 -14.05
CA PRO A 90 -10.46 26.56 -15.12
C PRO A 90 -11.21 26.07 -16.36
N THR A 91 -11.82 27.01 -17.07
CA THR A 91 -12.50 26.70 -18.34
C THR A 91 -11.49 26.43 -19.45
N ARG A 92 -11.93 25.81 -20.54
CA ARG A 92 -11.06 25.51 -21.68
C ARG A 92 -10.44 26.79 -22.25
N GLU A 93 -11.23 27.85 -22.28
CA GLU A 93 -10.88 29.18 -22.75
C GLU A 93 -9.81 29.81 -21.85
N GLU A 94 -9.94 29.68 -20.53
CA GLU A 94 -8.95 30.16 -19.54
C GLU A 94 -7.60 29.43 -19.65
N ILE A 95 -7.61 28.14 -19.99
CA ILE A 95 -6.39 27.35 -20.19
C ILE A 95 -5.76 27.64 -21.57
N GLY A 96 -6.50 28.26 -22.49
CA GLY A 96 -6.03 28.60 -23.83
C GLY A 96 -5.79 27.38 -24.72
N TRP A 97 -6.51 26.28 -24.50
CA TRP A 97 -6.43 25.07 -25.34
C TRP A 97 -7.23 25.27 -26.63
N SER A 98 -6.54 25.51 -27.74
CA SER A 98 -7.14 25.55 -29.08
C SER A 98 -7.67 24.18 -29.48
N GLN A 99 -8.69 24.14 -30.36
CA GLN A 99 -9.16 22.89 -30.96
C GLN A 99 -8.07 22.34 -31.89
N GLY A 100 -7.42 21.26 -31.49
CA GLY A 100 -6.55 20.46 -32.38
C GLY A 100 -5.04 20.58 -32.17
N GLU A 101 -4.57 21.48 -31.30
CA GLU A 101 -3.15 21.65 -31.02
C GLU A 101 -2.75 20.79 -29.81
N ARG A 102 -1.80 19.86 -29.98
CA ARG A 102 -1.14 19.16 -28.87
C ARG A 102 -0.14 20.10 -28.22
N ASP A 103 -0.69 21.04 -27.48
CA ASP A 103 -0.02 21.92 -26.57
C ASP A 103 0.56 21.12 -25.39
N ASN A 104 1.87 21.25 -25.14
CA ASN A 104 2.63 20.64 -24.05
C ASN A 104 2.67 21.52 -22.78
N ARG A 105 1.90 22.60 -22.71
CA ARG A 105 1.68 23.39 -21.50
C ARG A 105 0.95 22.55 -20.46
N THR A 106 1.62 22.32 -19.35
CA THR A 106 1.04 21.66 -18.18
C THR A 106 0.22 22.68 -17.39
N VAL A 107 -1.01 22.31 -17.03
CA VAL A 107 -1.79 23.09 -16.06
C VAL A 107 -1.07 22.97 -14.70
N SER A 108 -0.57 24.10 -14.17
CA SER A 108 -0.07 24.13 -12.78
C SER A 108 -1.27 24.01 -11.83
N TRP A 109 -1.17 23.07 -10.90
CA TRP A 109 -2.19 22.79 -9.88
C TRP A 109 -1.86 23.46 -8.54
N ASP A 110 -0.89 24.38 -8.51
CA ASP A 110 -0.43 25.07 -7.30
C ASP A 110 -1.39 26.19 -6.89
N ARG A 111 -2.59 25.83 -6.41
CA ARG A 111 -3.62 26.76 -5.96
C ARG A 111 -4.00 26.58 -4.50
#